data_AF-A0A922WYE1-F1
#
_entry.id   AF-A0A922WYE1-F1
#
_cell.length_a   1.000
_cell.length_b   1.000
_cell.length_c   1.000
_cell.angle_alpha   90.00
_cell.angle_beta   90.00
_cell.angle_gamma   90.00
#
_symmetry.space_group_name_H-M   'P 1'
#
loop_
_entity.id
_entity.type
_entity.pdbx_description
1 polymer ?
#
loop_
_entity_poly.entity_id
_entity_poly.type
_entity_poly.pdbx_seq_one_letter_code
_entity_poly.pdbx_strand_id
1 'polypeptide(L)'
;MSIRFASAASAVALIACLSTPAFAADGEVIEVITVSETEEATVAIERAIEPVDLETASRQEGEEGGFTLSGSAALVSDYRFRGVSQSDEGMAVQGGFTLSHDSGFYAGAWGSNLAGWGTFGGANMELDLFAGYKLPVGEGTLDAGLIWYMYPSGADTTDFAELYAKLSGSVGPVSLTAGVAYAPSQEALGNAFPVGAPADPGDKEDNLYLSGDAAYGIADTPLTFKAHIGYS
;
A
#
# COMPACT_ATOMS: atom_id res chain seq x y z
N MET A 1 0.35 -28.36 9.36
CA MET A 1 -0.94 -28.24 8.64
C MET A 1 -0.95 -26.83 8.08
N SER A 2 -0.70 -26.67 6.77
CA SER A 2 -0.45 -25.37 6.16
C SER A 2 -1.69 -24.49 6.19
N ILE A 3 -1.60 -23.34 6.86
CA ILE A 3 -2.59 -22.27 6.75
C ILE A 3 -2.43 -21.71 5.34
N ARG A 4 -3.37 -22.04 4.45
CA ARG A 4 -3.43 -21.47 3.10
C ARG A 4 -4.29 -20.22 3.18
N PHE A 5 -3.73 -19.06 2.86
CA PHE A 5 -4.54 -17.88 2.64
C PHE A 5 -5.37 -18.12 1.38
N ALA A 6 -6.68 -17.90 1.48
CA ALA A 6 -7.57 -18.07 0.34
C ALA A 6 -7.16 -17.09 -0.77
N SER A 7 -7.02 -17.59 -2.01
CA SER A 7 -6.79 -16.73 -3.17
C SER A 7 -7.97 -15.78 -3.33
N ALA A 8 -7.75 -14.48 -3.17
CA ALA A 8 -8.74 -13.47 -3.49
C ALA A 8 -8.44 -12.90 -4.88
N ALA A 9 -9.22 -13.30 -5.88
CA ALA A 9 -9.33 -12.54 -7.12
C ALA A 9 -10.26 -11.36 -6.83
N SER A 10 -9.72 -10.16 -6.63
CA SER A 10 -10.54 -8.96 -6.50
C SER A 10 -10.72 -8.33 -7.89
N ALA A 11 -11.97 -8.16 -8.31
CA ALA A 11 -12.34 -7.66 -9.63
C ALA A 11 -12.74 -6.18 -9.59
N VAL A 12 -12.18 -5.41 -10.52
CA VAL A 12 -12.65 -4.14 -11.10
C VAL A 12 -13.01 -3.03 -10.10
N ALA A 13 -12.06 -2.12 -9.86
CA ALA A 13 -12.39 -0.76 -9.42
C ALA A 13 -12.57 0.14 -10.66
N LEU A 14 -13.81 0.53 -10.95
CA LEU A 14 -14.11 1.59 -11.91
C LEU A 14 -13.97 2.94 -11.17
N ILE A 15 -12.83 3.62 -11.32
CA ILE A 15 -12.71 5.00 -10.86
C ILE A 15 -13.24 5.90 -11.98
N ALA A 16 -14.51 6.30 -11.86
CA ALA A 16 -15.09 7.35 -12.69
C ALA A 16 -14.79 8.71 -12.05
N CYS A 17 -13.76 9.41 -12.54
CA CYS A 17 -13.60 10.84 -12.25
C CYS A 17 -14.65 11.61 -13.06
N LEU A 18 -15.73 12.01 -12.39
CA LEU A 18 -16.69 12.99 -12.92
C LEU A 18 -16.08 14.39 -12.78
N SER A 19 -15.56 14.95 -13.87
CA SER A 19 -15.36 16.39 -13.96
C SER A 19 -16.67 17.03 -14.44
N THR A 20 -17.42 17.63 -13.52
CA THR A 20 -18.57 18.48 -13.87
C THR A 20 -18.18 19.96 -13.80
N PRO A 21 -18.57 20.78 -14.80
CA PRO A 21 -18.33 22.21 -14.77
C PRO A 21 -19.25 22.91 -13.76
N ALA A 22 -18.73 23.99 -13.19
CA ALA A 22 -19.38 24.87 -12.23
C ALA A 22 -20.78 25.36 -12.67
N PHE A 23 -21.79 25.19 -11.83
CA PHE A 23 -22.75 26.24 -11.40
C PHE A 23 -23.67 25.73 -10.26
N ALA A 24 -23.55 26.35 -9.09
CA ALA A 24 -24.52 26.57 -7.99
C ALA A 24 -25.56 25.47 -7.59
N ALA A 25 -25.44 24.95 -6.37
CA ALA A 25 -26.26 25.33 -5.19
C ALA A 25 -26.50 24.17 -4.19
N ASP A 26 -26.08 24.43 -2.95
CA ASP A 26 -26.59 23.99 -1.64
C ASP A 26 -26.64 22.50 -1.26
N GLY A 27 -25.62 22.09 -0.49
CA GLY A 27 -25.60 20.95 0.40
C GLY A 27 -24.27 20.94 1.18
N GLU A 28 -24.33 21.34 2.45
CA GLU A 28 -23.23 21.61 3.39
C GLU A 28 -21.97 20.74 3.21
N VAL A 29 -20.90 21.37 2.70
CA VAL A 29 -19.54 20.82 2.59
C VAL A 29 -18.75 21.35 3.78
N ILE A 30 -18.21 20.45 4.60
CA ILE A 30 -17.18 20.82 5.57
C ILE A 30 -15.86 20.92 4.79
N GLU A 31 -15.53 22.14 4.38
CA GLU A 31 -14.23 22.54 3.84
C GLU A 31 -13.35 23.02 5.00
N VAL A 32 -12.16 22.45 5.19
CA VAL A 32 -11.11 23.12 5.99
C VAL A 32 -9.73 22.95 5.34
N ILE A 33 -9.39 24.00 4.58
CA ILE A 33 -8.12 24.76 4.50
C ILE A 33 -6.85 24.07 3.96
N THR A 34 -6.59 24.48 2.72
CA THR A 34 -5.35 24.70 1.98
C THR A 34 -4.11 25.12 2.79
N VAL A 35 -2.98 24.47 2.47
CA VAL A 35 -1.65 25.09 2.49
C VAL A 35 -1.22 25.30 1.04
N SER A 36 -1.05 26.56 0.64
CA SER A 36 -0.48 27.03 -0.64
C SER A 36 0.90 26.39 -0.87
N GLU A 37 1.25 25.87 -2.04
CA GLU A 37 1.31 26.55 -3.34
C GLU A 37 0.63 25.77 -4.47
N THR A 38 0.26 26.51 -5.51
CA THR A 38 -0.43 26.10 -6.74
C THR A 38 0.20 24.88 -7.43
N GLU A 39 -0.44 23.72 -7.33
CA GLU A 39 -0.66 22.74 -8.41
C GLU A 39 -1.76 21.77 -7.93
N GLU A 40 -2.60 21.29 -8.85
CA GLU A 40 -3.74 20.43 -8.54
C GLU A 40 -3.27 19.16 -7.79
N ALA A 41 -3.62 19.06 -6.51
CA ALA A 41 -3.30 17.90 -5.69
C ALA A 41 -4.02 16.67 -6.26
N THR A 42 -3.27 15.83 -6.95
CA THR A 42 -3.70 14.48 -7.32
C THR A 42 -3.66 13.60 -6.07
N VAL A 43 -4.81 13.02 -5.71
CA VAL A 43 -4.93 12.08 -4.60
C VAL A 43 -4.42 10.73 -5.07
N ALA A 44 -3.13 10.46 -4.86
CA ALA A 44 -2.54 9.13 -5.05
C ALA A 44 -2.90 8.23 -3.86
N ILE A 45 -3.74 7.23 -4.11
CA ILE A 45 -4.05 6.16 -3.16
C ILE A 45 -2.99 5.08 -3.35
N GLU A 46 -1.86 5.17 -2.66
CA GLU A 46 -0.78 4.20 -2.83
C GLU A 46 -0.31 3.64 -1.48
N ARG A 47 -0.50 2.32 -1.28
CA ARG A 47 0.40 1.55 -0.41
C ARG A 47 1.76 1.50 -1.10
N ALA A 48 2.82 1.32 -0.33
CA ALA A 48 4.17 1.01 -0.83
C ALA A 48 4.27 -0.26 -1.72
N ILE A 49 3.13 -0.91 -2.05
CA ILE A 49 3.05 -2.14 -2.83
C ILE A 49 2.28 -1.99 -4.16
N GLU A 50 1.52 -0.91 -4.37
CA GLU A 50 0.94 -0.62 -5.70
C GLU A 50 2.00 0.04 -6.61
N PRO A 51 1.92 -0.13 -7.94
CA PRO A 51 2.79 0.58 -8.86
C PRO A 51 2.60 2.08 -8.69
N VAL A 52 3.69 2.77 -8.33
CA VAL A 52 3.76 4.23 -8.29
C VAL A 52 3.35 4.77 -9.65
N ASP A 53 2.34 5.64 -9.67
CA ASP A 53 1.96 6.41 -10.84
C ASP A 53 3.15 7.28 -11.27
N LEU A 54 3.75 6.91 -12.41
CA LEU A 54 4.91 7.58 -12.99
C LEU A 54 4.58 8.99 -13.50
N GLU A 55 3.30 9.36 -13.64
CA GLU A 55 2.90 10.69 -14.11
C GLU A 55 2.92 11.74 -13.00
N THR A 56 2.66 11.37 -11.74
CA THR A 56 2.77 12.28 -10.58
C THR A 56 4.23 12.55 -10.18
N ALA A 57 5.18 11.79 -10.74
CA ALA A 57 6.60 11.93 -10.42
C ALA A 57 7.36 12.95 -11.31
N SER A 58 6.72 13.55 -12.32
CA SER A 58 7.42 14.49 -13.22
C SER A 58 6.89 15.91 -13.10
N ARG A 59 7.40 16.66 -12.11
CA ARG A 59 7.84 18.06 -12.27
C ARG A 59 8.33 18.64 -10.93
N GLN A 60 9.65 18.69 -10.77
CA GLN A 60 10.29 19.94 -10.37
C GLN A 60 11.77 19.88 -10.77
N GLU A 61 12.23 20.90 -11.48
CA GLU A 61 13.61 21.05 -11.91
C GLU A 61 14.38 21.88 -10.87
N GLY A 62 15.45 21.30 -10.32
CA GLY A 62 16.55 22.03 -9.69
C GLY A 62 16.90 21.64 -8.25
N GLU A 63 17.80 20.66 -8.08
CA GLU A 63 19.15 20.79 -7.48
C GLU A 63 19.80 19.39 -7.46
N GLU A 64 21.09 19.30 -7.76
CA GLU A 64 21.80 18.00 -7.82
C GLU A 64 21.71 17.22 -6.50
N GLY A 65 21.16 16.01 -6.52
CA GLY A 65 21.28 15.02 -5.43
C GLY A 65 20.47 15.37 -4.19
N GLY A 66 19.18 15.59 -4.36
CA GLY A 66 18.27 16.05 -3.31
C GLY A 66 17.44 14.96 -2.63
N PHE A 67 16.81 15.35 -1.52
CA PHE A 67 15.71 14.59 -0.92
C PHE A 67 14.36 15.25 -1.24
N THR A 68 13.38 14.44 -1.63
CA THR A 68 11.99 14.86 -1.87
C THR A 68 11.06 14.21 -0.85
N LEU A 69 10.26 15.02 -0.15
CA LEU A 69 9.21 14.54 0.74
C LEU A 69 7.87 14.49 -0.01
N SER A 70 7.20 13.35 0.07
CA SER A 70 5.85 13.12 -0.45
C SER A 70 4.93 12.61 0.66
N GLY A 71 3.63 12.80 0.52
CA GLY A 71 2.64 12.37 1.50
C GLY A 71 1.33 11.91 0.86
N SER A 72 0.58 11.10 1.58
CA SER A 72 -0.71 10.57 1.14
C SER A 72 -1.72 10.52 2.29
N ALA A 73 -2.99 10.64 1.94
CA ALA A 73 -4.13 10.45 2.86
C ALA A 73 -5.29 9.82 2.09
N ALA A 74 -6.00 8.89 2.72
CA ALA A 74 -7.14 8.21 2.11
C ALA A 74 -8.21 7.87 3.16
N LEU A 75 -9.46 7.83 2.70
CA LEU A 75 -10.60 7.28 3.42
C LEU A 75 -11.16 6.13 2.59
N VAL A 76 -11.20 4.92 3.16
CA VAL A 76 -11.73 3.73 2.48
C VAL A 76 -12.88 3.13 3.27
N SER A 77 -13.76 2.41 2.59
CA SER A 77 -14.85 1.67 3.24
C SER A 77 -14.38 0.37 3.91
N ASP A 78 -13.24 -0.18 3.48
CA ASP A 78 -12.66 -1.41 4.01
C ASP A 78 -11.14 -1.38 3.74
N TYR A 79 -10.33 -1.42 4.79
CA TYR A 79 -8.88 -1.59 4.65
C TYR A 79 -8.58 -3.07 4.46
N ARG A 80 -8.10 -3.45 3.26
CA ARG A 80 -7.74 -4.83 2.94
C ARG A 80 -6.24 -5.00 2.74
N PHE A 81 -5.67 -5.96 3.44
CA PHE A 81 -4.31 -6.42 3.24
C PHE A 81 -4.33 -7.80 2.56
N ARG A 82 -3.77 -7.89 1.34
CA ARG A 82 -3.71 -9.15 0.55
C ARG A 82 -5.07 -9.86 0.43
N GLY A 83 -6.15 -9.08 0.34
CA GLY A 83 -7.52 -9.57 0.21
C GLY A 83 -8.27 -9.80 1.53
N VAL A 84 -7.57 -9.79 2.67
CA VAL A 84 -8.16 -9.93 4.02
C VAL A 84 -8.49 -8.55 4.59
N SER A 85 -9.70 -8.40 5.13
CA SER A 85 -10.09 -7.14 5.80
C SER A 85 -9.38 -7.00 7.15
N GLN A 86 -8.81 -5.81 7.36
CA GLN A 86 -8.07 -5.39 8.54
C GLN A 86 -8.92 -4.47 9.43
N SER A 87 -9.93 -3.82 8.85
CA SER A 87 -10.88 -2.92 9.51
C SER A 87 -12.28 -3.53 9.69
N ASP A 88 -12.41 -4.85 9.52
CA ASP A 88 -13.67 -5.61 9.66
C ASP A 88 -14.81 -5.04 8.81
N GLU A 89 -14.51 -4.82 7.52
CA GLU A 89 -15.42 -4.19 6.54
C GLU A 89 -15.90 -2.78 6.95
N GLY A 90 -15.26 -2.20 7.96
CA GLY A 90 -15.50 -0.85 8.46
C GLY A 90 -14.57 0.17 7.80
N MET A 91 -14.98 1.43 7.90
CA MET A 91 -14.22 2.54 7.34
C MET A 91 -12.82 2.65 7.95
N ALA A 92 -11.84 3.00 7.12
CA ALA A 92 -10.48 3.23 7.55
C ALA A 92 -9.90 4.54 7.00
N VAL A 93 -9.28 5.30 7.88
CA VAL A 93 -8.42 6.43 7.55
C VAL A 93 -7.01 5.90 7.38
N GLN A 94 -6.36 6.26 6.29
CA GLN A 94 -5.01 5.85 5.93
C GLN A 94 -4.18 7.09 5.62
N GLY A 95 -2.90 7.05 5.94
CA GLY A 95 -2.00 8.11 5.53
C GLY A 95 -0.54 7.71 5.68
N GLY A 96 0.34 8.46 5.03
CA GLY A 96 1.76 8.20 5.09
C GLY A 96 2.59 9.30 4.49
N PHE A 97 3.90 9.16 4.65
CA PHE A 97 4.90 10.03 4.05
C PHE A 97 6.11 9.23 3.60
N THR A 98 6.72 9.65 2.50
CA THR A 98 7.94 9.04 1.94
C THR A 98 8.96 10.11 1.65
N LEU A 99 10.16 9.94 2.19
CA LEU A 99 11.35 10.69 1.84
C LEU A 99 12.14 9.90 0.78
N SER A 100 12.21 10.44 -0.43
CA SER A 100 12.94 9.85 -1.55
C SER A 100 14.22 10.62 -1.83
N HIS A 101 15.25 9.96 -2.34
CA HIS A 101 16.50 10.57 -2.76
C HIS A 101 16.77 10.25 -4.23
N ASP A 102 17.43 11.15 -4.96
CA ASP A 102 17.74 10.98 -6.40
C ASP A 102 18.57 9.73 -6.72
N SER A 103 19.23 9.16 -5.71
CA SER A 103 19.94 7.87 -5.86
C SER A 103 19.00 6.68 -6.07
N GLY A 104 17.71 6.82 -5.77
CA GLY A 104 16.73 5.74 -5.73
C GLY A 104 16.45 5.21 -4.32
N PHE A 105 17.21 5.63 -3.31
CA PHE A 105 16.92 5.33 -1.91
C PHE A 105 15.63 6.04 -1.46
N TYR A 106 14.82 5.38 -0.65
CA TYR A 106 13.69 6.02 0.03
C TYR A 106 13.43 5.37 1.40
N ALA A 107 12.79 6.13 2.28
CA ALA A 107 12.26 5.66 3.54
C ALA A 107 10.98 6.41 3.91
N GLY A 108 10.11 5.80 4.69
CA GLY A 108 8.83 6.40 5.03
C GLY A 108 8.09 5.69 6.13
N ALA A 109 6.92 6.23 6.43
CA ALA A 109 5.96 5.64 7.33
C ALA A 109 4.56 5.68 6.71
N TRP A 110 3.77 4.67 7.02
CA TRP A 110 2.36 4.59 6.65
C TRP A 110 1.57 4.08 7.84
N GLY A 111 0.30 4.46 7.97
CA GLY A 111 -0.55 3.90 9.00
C GLY A 111 -2.03 3.95 8.67
N SER A 112 -2.78 3.12 9.40
CA SER A 112 -4.23 3.07 9.34
C SER A 112 -4.86 2.58 10.64
N ASN A 113 -6.15 2.83 10.83
CA ASN A 113 -6.90 2.17 11.88
C ASN A 113 -7.22 0.71 11.53
N LEU A 114 -7.27 -0.11 12.56
CA LEU A 114 -7.66 -1.51 12.51
C LEU A 114 -9.00 -1.73 13.20
N ALA A 115 -9.55 -2.92 13.06
CA ALA A 115 -10.80 -3.32 13.73
C ALA A 115 -10.69 -3.33 15.28
N GLY A 116 -9.47 -3.37 15.84
CA GLY A 116 -9.27 -3.42 17.30
C GLY A 116 -9.36 -4.83 17.91
N TRP A 117 -9.48 -5.88 17.07
CA TRP A 117 -9.56 -7.27 17.49
C TRP A 117 -8.97 -8.21 16.41
N GLY A 118 -8.84 -9.50 16.72
CA GLY A 118 -8.28 -10.50 15.80
C GLY A 118 -6.79 -10.75 16.01
N THR A 119 -6.07 -11.13 14.94
CA THR A 119 -4.67 -11.59 14.99
C THR A 119 -3.68 -10.51 15.43
N PHE A 120 -4.07 -9.23 15.42
CA PHE A 120 -3.24 -8.07 15.79
C PHE A 120 -3.20 -7.78 17.30
N GLY A 121 -3.55 -8.77 18.13
CA GLY A 121 -3.44 -8.65 19.60
C GLY A 121 -4.24 -7.51 20.23
N GLY A 122 -5.32 -7.06 19.57
CA GLY A 122 -6.16 -5.94 20.05
C GLY A 122 -5.71 -4.54 19.63
N ALA A 123 -4.74 -4.41 18.74
CA ALA A 123 -4.31 -3.12 18.22
C ALA A 123 -5.43 -2.42 17.42
N ASN A 124 -5.57 -1.11 17.63
CA ASN A 124 -6.52 -0.26 16.89
C ASN A 124 -5.85 0.48 15.74
N MET A 125 -4.54 0.33 15.57
CA MET A 125 -3.78 0.94 14.49
C MET A 125 -2.66 0.02 14.02
N GLU A 126 -2.33 0.16 12.74
CA GLU A 126 -1.13 -0.35 12.11
C GLU A 126 -0.22 0.84 11.77
N LEU A 127 1.07 0.70 12.04
CA LEU A 127 2.12 1.62 11.65
C LEU A 127 3.21 0.83 10.93
N ASP A 128 3.39 1.12 9.65
CA ASP A 128 4.40 0.51 8.81
C ASP A 128 5.57 1.49 8.69
N LEU A 129 6.76 1.04 9.06
CA LEU A 129 8.00 1.74 8.74
C LEU A 129 8.68 1.01 7.60
N PHE A 130 9.11 1.74 6.56
CA PHE A 130 9.72 1.12 5.40
C PHE A 130 10.93 1.88 4.91
N ALA A 131 11.83 1.14 4.28
CA ALA A 131 12.94 1.67 3.51
C ALA A 131 13.25 0.75 2.34
N GLY A 132 13.74 1.32 1.24
CA GLY A 132 14.06 0.56 0.06
C GLY A 132 14.90 1.33 -0.94
N TYR A 133 15.10 0.72 -2.08
CA TYR A 133 15.89 1.26 -3.17
C TYR A 133 15.29 0.88 -4.51
N LYS A 134 15.09 1.88 -5.37
CA LYS A 134 14.65 1.72 -6.75
C LYS A 134 15.86 1.76 -7.69
N LEU A 135 15.98 0.74 -8.53
CA LEU A 135 17.06 0.57 -9.49
C LEU A 135 16.46 0.45 -10.90
N PRO A 136 16.92 1.27 -11.87
CA PRO A 136 16.55 1.03 -13.27
C PRO A 136 17.16 -0.28 -13.76
N VAL A 137 16.35 -1.15 -14.38
CA VAL A 137 16.79 -2.43 -14.93
C VAL A 137 16.18 -2.60 -16.32
N GLY A 138 17.00 -2.40 -17.36
CA GLY A 138 16.51 -2.38 -18.73
C GLY A 138 15.52 -1.24 -18.95
N GLU A 139 14.33 -1.57 -19.44
CA GLU A 139 13.21 -0.62 -19.61
C GLU A 139 12.28 -0.57 -18.37
N GLY A 140 12.62 -1.31 -17.30
CA GLY A 140 11.84 -1.41 -16.09
C GLY A 140 12.55 -0.86 -14.85
N THR A 141 11.91 -1.06 -13.70
CA THR A 141 12.44 -0.69 -12.38
C THR A 141 12.36 -1.90 -11.44
N LEU A 142 13.49 -2.21 -10.80
CA LEU A 142 13.55 -3.11 -9.66
C LEU A 142 13.43 -2.28 -8.38
N ASP A 143 12.42 -2.56 -7.58
CA ASP A 143 12.17 -1.93 -6.28
C ASP A 143 12.34 -2.98 -5.18
N ALA A 144 13.31 -2.82 -4.28
CA ALA A 144 13.55 -3.76 -3.20
C ALA A 144 13.68 -3.05 -1.86
N GLY A 145 13.12 -3.64 -0.82
CA GLY A 145 13.08 -3.00 0.48
C GLY A 145 12.69 -3.91 1.63
N LEU A 146 12.53 -3.26 2.78
CA LEU A 146 12.09 -3.82 4.04
C LEU A 146 10.90 -3.02 4.55
N ILE A 147 9.91 -3.72 5.09
CA ILE A 147 8.81 -3.16 5.85
C ILE A 147 8.89 -3.74 7.26
N TRP A 148 8.71 -2.89 8.27
CA TRP A 148 8.45 -3.26 9.64
C TRP A 148 7.03 -2.86 9.98
N TYR A 149 6.17 -3.87 10.10
CA TYR A 149 4.79 -3.73 10.55
C TYR A 149 4.77 -3.64 12.06
N MET A 150 4.20 -2.56 12.59
CA MET A 150 4.05 -2.32 14.01
C MET A 150 2.57 -2.19 14.36
N TYR A 151 2.20 -2.74 15.51
CA TYR A 151 0.83 -2.71 16.02
C TYR A 151 0.78 -2.08 17.42
N PRO A 152 0.91 -0.74 17.52
CA PRO A 152 0.91 -0.05 18.80
C PRO A 152 -0.30 -0.39 19.67
N SER A 153 -0.04 -0.64 20.96
CA SER A 153 -1.05 -1.07 21.94
C SER A 153 -1.70 -2.42 21.65
N GLY A 154 -1.15 -3.19 20.69
CA GLY A 154 -1.40 -4.63 20.52
C GLY A 154 -0.56 -5.47 21.48
N ALA A 155 -0.49 -6.77 21.23
CA ALA A 155 0.33 -7.69 22.01
C ALA A 155 1.82 -7.56 21.66
N ASP A 156 2.71 -7.93 22.57
CA ASP A 156 4.17 -7.76 22.41
C ASP A 156 4.77 -8.57 21.23
N THR A 157 4.00 -9.49 20.66
CA THR A 157 4.48 -10.44 19.64
C THR A 157 3.83 -10.23 18.27
N THR A 158 3.14 -9.10 18.03
CA THR A 158 2.42 -8.85 16.76
C THR A 158 3.26 -8.16 15.70
N ASP A 159 4.34 -7.49 16.08
CA ASP A 159 5.19 -6.75 15.16
C ASP A 159 6.05 -7.71 14.32
N PHE A 160 6.22 -7.43 13.03
CA PHE A 160 7.03 -8.27 12.16
C PHE A 160 7.71 -7.52 11.02
N ALA A 161 8.82 -8.08 10.57
CA ALA A 161 9.59 -7.59 9.43
C ALA A 161 9.32 -8.42 8.18
N GLU A 162 9.25 -7.75 7.03
CA GLU A 162 9.05 -8.36 5.72
C GLU A 162 9.96 -7.71 4.67
N LEU A 163 10.73 -8.54 3.97
CA LEU A 163 11.52 -8.11 2.82
C LEU A 163 10.67 -8.21 1.56
N TYR A 164 10.84 -7.30 0.61
CA TYR A 164 10.18 -7.41 -0.69
C TYR A 164 11.10 -7.04 -1.84
N ALA A 165 10.71 -7.54 -3.02
CA ALA A 165 11.21 -7.09 -4.30
C ALA A 165 10.07 -7.03 -5.31
N LYS A 166 10.05 -5.99 -6.15
CA LYS A 166 9.12 -5.82 -7.25
C LYS A 166 9.86 -5.45 -8.51
N LEU A 167 9.47 -6.06 -9.62
CA LEU A 167 9.92 -5.67 -10.93
C LEU A 167 8.72 -5.09 -11.68
N SER A 168 8.83 -3.83 -12.08
CA SER A 168 7.82 -3.16 -12.88
C SER A 168 8.36 -2.72 -14.24
N GLY A 169 7.49 -2.64 -15.23
CA GLY A 169 7.81 -2.13 -16.56
C GLY A 169 6.56 -2.06 -17.42
N SER A 170 6.70 -1.50 -18.62
CA SER A 170 5.58 -1.31 -19.54
C SER A 170 5.80 -2.04 -20.85
N VAL A 171 4.73 -2.64 -21.39
CA VAL A 171 4.70 -3.24 -22.71
C VAL A 171 3.58 -2.58 -23.50
N GLY A 172 3.96 -1.57 -24.29
CA GLY A 172 2.99 -0.70 -24.96
C GLY A 172 2.11 0.03 -23.93
N PRO A 173 0.77 -0.02 -24.04
CA PRO A 173 -0.15 0.68 -23.13
C PRO A 173 -0.40 -0.07 -21.80
N VAL A 174 0.26 -1.21 -21.59
CA VAL A 174 0.06 -2.04 -20.40
C VAL A 174 1.27 -1.89 -19.48
N SER A 175 1.04 -1.46 -18.25
CA SER A 175 2.01 -1.54 -17.16
C SER A 175 1.88 -2.87 -16.45
N LEU A 176 3.00 -3.54 -16.17
CA LEU A 176 3.08 -4.83 -15.50
C LEU A 176 3.98 -4.71 -14.27
N THR A 177 3.58 -5.37 -13.19
CA THR A 177 4.42 -5.52 -11.99
C THR A 177 4.39 -6.98 -11.55
N ALA A 178 5.56 -7.53 -11.22
CA ALA A 178 5.71 -8.80 -10.52
C ALA A 178 6.33 -8.54 -9.16
N GLY A 179 5.77 -9.14 -8.10
CA GLY A 179 6.19 -8.91 -6.73
C GLY A 179 6.47 -10.20 -5.97
N VAL A 180 7.42 -10.13 -5.05
CA VAL A 180 7.67 -11.13 -4.01
C VAL A 180 7.87 -10.42 -2.69
N ALA A 181 7.26 -10.95 -1.63
CA ALA A 181 7.52 -10.52 -0.26
C ALA A 181 7.75 -11.74 0.63
N TYR A 182 8.75 -11.68 1.50
CA TYR A 182 9.11 -12.75 2.41
C TYR A 182 9.30 -12.21 3.81
N ALA A 183 8.50 -12.73 4.74
CA ALA A 183 8.64 -12.48 6.16
C ALA A 183 9.32 -13.70 6.80
N PRO A 184 10.53 -13.55 7.36
CA PRO A 184 11.22 -14.64 8.05
C PRO A 184 10.44 -15.16 9.25
N SER A 185 10.80 -16.35 9.72
CA SER A 185 10.18 -17.01 10.88
C SER A 185 10.15 -16.10 12.12
N GLN A 186 8.95 -15.71 12.56
CA GLN A 186 8.67 -14.75 13.62
C GLN A 186 7.37 -15.11 14.37
N GLU A 187 7.23 -14.68 15.63
CA GLU A 187 6.07 -15.05 16.48
C GLU A 187 4.77 -14.43 16.01
N ALA A 188 4.84 -13.25 15.40
CA ALA A 188 3.69 -12.55 14.80
C ALA A 188 2.99 -13.36 13.71
N LEU A 189 3.71 -14.30 13.09
CA LEU A 189 3.21 -15.15 12.02
C LEU A 189 2.79 -16.53 12.54
N GLY A 190 3.19 -16.88 13.77
CA GLY A 190 2.86 -18.15 14.42
C GLY A 190 1.45 -18.18 15.00
N ASN A 191 1.06 -19.32 15.55
CA ASN A 191 -0.27 -19.52 16.14
C ASN A 191 -0.39 -18.96 17.58
N ALA A 192 0.08 -17.73 17.80
CA ALA A 192 -0.03 -17.05 19.09
C ALA A 192 -1.47 -16.57 19.37
N PHE A 193 -2.20 -16.14 18.33
CA PHE A 193 -3.57 -15.62 18.43
C PHE A 193 -4.53 -16.24 17.40
N PRO A 194 -4.70 -17.58 17.38
CA PRO A 194 -5.49 -18.24 16.36
C PRO A 194 -7.00 -18.00 16.56
N VAL A 195 -7.72 -17.88 15.44
CA VAL A 195 -9.18 -17.97 15.41
C VAL A 195 -9.56 -19.45 15.29
N GLY A 196 -10.08 -20.05 16.36
CA GLY A 196 -10.65 -21.40 16.33
C GLY A 196 -9.68 -22.57 16.51
N ALA A 197 -8.41 -22.33 16.81
CA ALA A 197 -7.43 -23.34 17.24
C ALA A 197 -6.90 -23.03 18.66
N PRO A 198 -6.30 -24.00 19.37
CA PRO A 198 -5.56 -23.70 20.60
C PRO A 198 -4.38 -22.79 20.28
N ALA A 199 -4.17 -21.75 21.09
CA ALA A 199 -2.97 -20.93 21.02
C ALA A 199 -1.73 -21.78 21.32
N ASP A 200 -0.65 -21.54 20.59
CA ASP A 200 0.68 -22.12 20.82
C ASP A 200 1.69 -20.99 21.06
N PRO A 201 1.82 -20.49 22.30
CA PRO A 201 2.70 -19.38 22.61
C PRO A 201 4.17 -19.68 22.29
N GLY A 202 4.81 -18.78 21.53
CA GLY A 202 6.20 -18.94 21.09
C GLY A 202 6.37 -19.71 19.79
N ASP A 203 5.27 -20.17 19.17
CA ASP A 203 5.26 -20.67 17.79
C ASP A 203 5.74 -19.58 16.82
N LYS A 204 6.48 -19.98 15.79
CA LYS A 204 7.07 -19.09 14.79
C LYS A 204 6.90 -19.68 13.42
N GLU A 205 6.27 -18.93 12.53
CA GLU A 205 6.08 -19.32 11.14
C GLU A 205 6.69 -18.25 10.24
N ASP A 206 7.00 -18.63 9.00
CA ASP A 206 7.38 -17.71 7.94
C ASP A 206 6.21 -17.46 6.98
N ASN A 207 6.36 -16.47 6.10
CA ASN A 207 5.37 -16.23 5.05
C ASN A 207 6.04 -15.80 3.74
N LEU A 208 5.60 -16.38 2.63
CA LEU A 208 6.00 -16.00 1.28
C LEU A 208 4.76 -15.54 0.51
N TYR A 209 4.79 -14.30 0.03
CA TYR A 209 3.75 -13.74 -0.82
C TYR A 209 4.29 -13.51 -2.24
N LEU A 210 3.54 -13.97 -3.23
CA LEU A 210 3.81 -13.72 -4.65
C LEU A 210 2.66 -12.91 -5.24
N SER A 211 2.97 -11.90 -6.06
CA SER A 211 1.97 -11.07 -6.72
C SER A 211 2.27 -10.74 -8.17
N GLY A 212 1.19 -10.44 -8.90
CA GLY A 212 1.25 -9.90 -10.24
C GLY A 212 0.16 -8.86 -10.45
N ASP A 213 0.52 -7.74 -11.08
CA ASP A 213 -0.36 -6.62 -11.36
C ASP A 213 -0.29 -6.26 -12.85
N ALA A 214 -1.44 -5.86 -13.40
CA ALA A 214 -1.52 -5.28 -14.72
C ALA A 214 -2.42 -4.04 -14.69
N ALA A 215 -1.96 -2.96 -15.31
CA ALA A 215 -2.75 -1.75 -15.53
C ALA A 215 -2.78 -1.40 -17.02
N TYR A 216 -3.95 -1.07 -17.55
CA TYR A 216 -4.15 -0.64 -18.93
C TYR A 216 -4.97 0.64 -18.96
N GLY A 217 -4.34 1.73 -19.42
CA GLY A 217 -5.01 3.01 -19.65
C GLY A 217 -5.84 2.96 -20.93
N ILE A 218 -7.10 3.39 -20.86
CA ILE A 218 -7.96 3.48 -22.04
C ILE A 218 -7.69 4.82 -22.72
N ALA A 219 -7.14 4.77 -23.94
CA ALA A 219 -6.81 5.95 -24.73
C ALA A 219 -7.98 6.93 -24.83
N ASP A 220 -7.66 8.23 -24.75
CA ASP A 220 -8.61 9.34 -24.83
C ASP A 220 -9.69 9.36 -23.72
N THR A 221 -9.46 8.65 -22.61
CA THR A 221 -10.34 8.67 -21.43
C THR A 221 -9.51 8.72 -20.14
N PRO A 222 -10.08 9.17 -19.02
CA PRO A 222 -9.43 9.08 -17.71
C PRO A 222 -9.55 7.68 -17.07
N LEU A 223 -9.95 6.66 -17.82
CA LEU A 223 -10.26 5.34 -17.26
C LEU A 223 -9.06 4.39 -17.40
N THR A 224 -8.77 3.67 -16.32
CA THR A 224 -7.74 2.63 -16.26
C THR A 224 -8.34 1.32 -15.77
N PHE A 225 -8.06 0.23 -16.47
CA PHE A 225 -8.34 -1.11 -15.96
C PHE A 225 -7.15 -1.60 -15.13
N LYS A 226 -7.42 -2.06 -13.91
CA LYS A 226 -6.44 -2.71 -13.04
C LYS A 226 -6.83 -4.16 -12.78
N ALA A 227 -5.85 -5.05 -12.77
CA ALA A 227 -5.99 -6.44 -12.38
C ALA A 227 -4.87 -6.82 -11.41
N HIS A 228 -5.21 -7.60 -10.38
CA HIS A 228 -4.28 -8.08 -9.36
C HIS A 228 -4.46 -9.59 -9.15
N ILE A 229 -3.36 -10.31 -8.97
CA ILE A 229 -3.32 -11.67 -8.46
C ILE A 229 -2.29 -11.77 -7.33
N GLY A 230 -2.65 -12.48 -6.28
CA GLY A 230 -1.80 -12.70 -5.11
C GLY A 230 -1.91 -14.13 -4.58
N TYR A 231 -0.83 -14.65 -4.03
CA TYR A 231 -0.78 -15.97 -3.39
C TYR A 231 0.17 -15.96 -2.19
N SER A 232 -0.28 -16.52 -1.06
CA SER A 232 0.46 -16.71 0.19
C SER A 232 0.33 -18.16 0.66
#